data_AF-A0A2V9WS35-F1
#
_entry.id   AF-A0A2V9WS35-F1
#
_cell.length_a   1.000
_cell.length_b   1.000
_cell.length_c   1.000
_cell.angle_alpha   90.00
_cell.angle_beta   90.00
_cell.angle_gamma   90.00
#
_symmetry.space_group_name_H-M   'P 1'
#
loop_
_entity.id
_entity.type
_entity.pdbx_description
1 polymer ?
#
loop_
_entity_poly.entity_id
_entity_poly.type
_entity_poly.pdbx_seq_one_letter_code
_entity_poly.pdbx_strand_id
1 'polypeptide(L)'
;MSLPVAKGSPDLEISSTELQSLLFEALAELGERRHALAVPPDLTRRDSRTGELTRYAYDYYGNRLEAVSWCPGRLTREEVEGVGFA
;
A
#
# COMPACT_ATOMS: atom_id res chain seq x y z
N MET A 1 2.15 7.23 -17.56
CA MET A 1 0.76 6.75 -17.43
C MET A 1 0.44 6.75 -15.95
N SER A 2 -0.39 7.69 -15.50
CA SER A 2 -1.02 7.60 -14.18
C SER A 2 -2.14 6.56 -14.27
N LEU A 3 -2.29 5.73 -13.24
CA LEU A 3 -3.41 4.78 -13.10
C LEU A 3 -4.43 5.41 -12.15
N PRO A 4 -5.49 6.05 -12.65
CA PRO A 4 -6.50 6.61 -11.77
C PRO A 4 -7.54 5.54 -11.42
N VAL A 5 -7.50 5.03 -10.20
CA VAL A 5 -8.71 4.50 -9.56
C VAL A 5 -9.45 5.69 -8.96
N ALA A 6 -10.58 6.05 -9.55
CA ALA A 6 -11.35 7.23 -9.18
C ALA A 6 -12.64 6.83 -8.45
N LYS A 7 -12.60 6.87 -7.12
CA LYS A 7 -13.77 6.63 -6.27
C LYS A 7 -13.80 7.59 -5.09
N GLY A 8 -14.88 8.36 -4.97
CA GLY A 8 -15.03 9.34 -3.89
C GLY A 8 -16.37 10.11 -3.97
N SER A 9 -16.92 10.45 -2.81
CA SER A 9 -17.97 11.46 -2.63
C SER A 9 -17.88 12.03 -1.20
N PRO A 10 -18.51 13.16 -0.88
CA PRO A 10 -18.49 13.74 0.47
C PRO A 10 -19.03 12.79 1.55
N ASP A 11 -19.96 11.91 1.17
CA ASP A 11 -20.67 10.99 2.06
C ASP A 11 -20.18 9.54 1.93
N LEU A 12 -19.16 9.30 1.11
CA LEU A 12 -18.66 7.95 0.83
C LEU A 12 -17.62 7.54 1.87
N GLU A 13 -17.97 6.56 2.69
CA GLU A 13 -17.00 5.81 3.48
C GLU A 13 -16.48 4.62 2.67
N ILE A 14 -15.17 4.61 2.42
CA ILE A 14 -14.49 3.47 1.77
C ILE A 14 -14.08 2.50 2.86
N SER A 15 -14.70 1.31 2.90
CA SER A 15 -14.33 0.25 3.85
C SER A 15 -12.92 -0.29 3.59
N SER A 16 -12.29 -0.96 4.57
CA SER A 16 -10.95 -1.57 4.41
C SER A 16 -10.93 -2.63 3.29
N THR A 17 -11.95 -3.48 3.20
CA THR A 17 -12.07 -4.49 2.12
C THR A 17 -12.21 -3.86 0.74
N GLU A 18 -12.95 -2.76 0.66
CA GLU A 18 -13.12 -2.01 -0.57
C GLU A 18 -11.82 -1.29 -0.96
N LEU A 19 -11.10 -0.70 0.01
CA LEU A 19 -9.79 -0.12 -0.22
C LEU A 19 -8.80 -1.14 -0.79
N GLN A 20 -8.77 -2.35 -0.22
CA GLN A 20 -7.95 -3.46 -0.72
C GLN A 20 -8.30 -3.79 -2.18
N SER A 21 -9.60 -3.91 -2.47
CA SER A 21 -10.09 -4.25 -3.82
C SER A 21 -9.69 -3.18 -4.85
N LEU A 22 -9.86 -1.90 -4.50
CA LEU A 22 -9.47 -0.76 -5.34
C LEU A 22 -7.97 -0.71 -5.59
N LEU A 23 -7.15 -1.02 -4.56
CA LEU A 23 -5.71 -1.11 -4.75
C LEU A 23 -5.34 -2.26 -5.69
N PHE A 24 -5.96 -3.43 -5.53
CA PHE A 24 -5.65 -4.60 -6.36
C PHE A 24 -6.03 -4.37 -7.82
N GLU A 25 -7.15 -3.70 -8.06
CA GLU A 25 -7.56 -3.23 -9.39
C GLU A 25 -6.49 -2.32 -10.00
N ALA A 26 -6.06 -1.29 -9.28
CA ALA A 26 -5.01 -0.38 -9.73
C ALA A 26 -3.70 -1.12 -10.07
N LEU A 27 -3.28 -2.04 -9.20
CA LEU A 27 -2.05 -2.81 -9.39
C LEU A 27 -2.16 -3.82 -10.54
N ALA A 28 -3.35 -4.36 -10.79
CA ALA A 28 -3.62 -5.23 -11.94
C ALA A 28 -3.54 -4.47 -13.27
N GLU A 29 -4.09 -3.25 -13.33
CA GLU A 29 -3.96 -2.38 -14.50
C GLU A 29 -2.51 -1.96 -14.78
N LEU A 30 -1.68 -1.86 -13.73
CA LEU A 30 -0.24 -1.60 -13.87
C LEU A 30 0.50 -2.73 -14.60
N GLY A 31 -0.14 -3.90 -14.72
CA GLY A 31 0.39 -5.12 -15.29
C GLY A 31 1.38 -5.83 -14.35
N GLU A 32 1.91 -6.94 -14.83
CA GLU A 32 2.83 -7.76 -14.04
C GLU A 32 4.12 -7.01 -13.68
N ARG A 33 4.42 -6.94 -12.37
CA ARG A 33 5.70 -6.43 -11.84
C ARG A 33 6.39 -7.53 -11.07
N ARG A 34 7.67 -7.76 -11.39
CA ARG A 34 8.52 -8.76 -10.72
C ARG A 34 9.34 -8.18 -9.58
N HIS A 35 9.59 -6.88 -9.62
CA HIS A 35 10.36 -6.13 -8.63
C HIS A 35 9.56 -4.87 -8.28
N ALA A 36 9.19 -4.70 -7.03
CA ALA A 36 8.41 -3.57 -6.54
C ALA A 36 9.01 -3.04 -5.24
N LEU A 37 8.99 -1.70 -5.11
CA LEU A 37 9.40 -0.97 -3.92
C LEU A 37 8.22 -0.13 -3.46
N ALA A 38 7.76 -0.33 -2.22
CA ALA A 38 6.76 0.56 -1.62
C ALA A 38 7.45 1.76 -0.99
N VAL A 39 6.96 2.97 -1.29
CA VAL A 39 7.43 4.21 -0.65
C VAL A 39 6.24 4.84 0.08
N PRO A 40 6.03 4.53 1.37
CA PRO A 40 4.93 5.13 2.13
C PRO A 40 5.19 6.62 2.42
N PRO A 41 4.14 7.45 2.55
CA PRO A 41 4.27 8.80 3.11
C PRO A 41 4.73 8.74 4.59
N ASP A 42 5.23 9.87 5.10
CA ASP A 42 5.68 10.00 6.49
C ASP A 42 4.53 9.99 7.52
N LEU A 43 4.89 10.08 8.81
CA LEU A 43 3.93 10.00 9.94
C LEU A 43 2.83 11.06 9.90
N THR A 44 3.05 12.21 9.25
CA THR A 44 2.07 13.31 9.20
C THR A 44 0.81 12.94 8.41
N ARG A 45 0.85 11.83 7.67
CA ARG A 45 -0.26 11.28 6.89
C ARG A 45 -0.87 10.01 7.52
N ARG A 46 -0.84 9.87 8.85
CA ARG A 46 -1.45 8.70 9.52
C ARG A 46 -2.87 8.40 9.05
N ASP A 47 -3.69 9.43 8.88
CA ASP A 47 -5.10 9.29 8.52
C ASP A 47 -5.31 8.86 7.05
N SER A 48 -4.25 8.77 6.23
CA SER A 48 -4.33 8.21 4.87
C SER A 48 -4.33 6.69 4.82
N ARG A 49 -4.36 6.00 5.97
CA ARG A 49 -4.37 4.53 6.07
C ARG A 49 -3.20 3.86 5.34
N THR A 50 -2.05 4.52 5.35
CA THR A 50 -0.84 4.05 4.67
C THR A 50 -0.39 2.65 5.10
N GLY A 51 -0.52 2.32 6.39
CA GLY A 51 -0.17 0.98 6.88
C GLY A 51 -1.01 -0.13 6.24
N GLU A 52 -2.32 0.07 6.12
CA GLU A 52 -3.22 -0.87 5.43
C GLU A 52 -2.84 -1.02 3.95
N LEU A 53 -2.61 0.10 3.26
CA LEU A 53 -2.21 0.10 1.85
C LEU A 53 -0.87 -0.61 1.61
N THR A 54 0.13 -0.39 2.46
CA THR A 54 1.42 -1.09 2.36
C THR A 54 1.27 -2.59 2.59
N ARG A 55 0.44 -3.00 3.58
CA ARG A 55 0.13 -4.41 3.81
C ARG A 55 -0.57 -5.03 2.60
N TYR A 56 -1.59 -4.36 2.05
CA TYR A 56 -2.29 -4.85 0.88
C TYR A 56 -1.38 -4.94 -0.35
N ALA A 57 -0.44 -4.00 -0.53
CA ALA A 57 0.56 -4.11 -1.58
C ALA A 57 1.43 -5.37 -1.41
N TYR A 58 1.78 -5.75 -0.17
CA TYR A 58 2.45 -7.02 0.10
C TYR A 58 1.55 -8.22 -0.17
N ASP A 59 0.27 -8.19 0.24
CA ASP A 59 -0.69 -9.26 -0.07
C ASP A 59 -0.84 -9.49 -1.58
N TYR A 60 -0.76 -8.42 -2.39
CA TYR A 60 -0.83 -8.48 -3.85
C TYR A 60 0.48 -8.98 -4.50
N TYR A 61 1.61 -8.39 -4.11
CA TYR A 61 2.90 -8.66 -4.76
C TYR A 61 3.63 -9.87 -4.18
N GLY A 62 3.40 -10.20 -2.91
CA GLY A 62 4.18 -11.17 -2.14
C GLY A 62 5.67 -10.85 -2.19
N ASN A 63 6.49 -11.87 -2.46
CA ASN A 63 7.95 -11.75 -2.59
C ASN A 63 8.42 -10.82 -3.74
N ARG A 64 7.52 -10.36 -4.62
CA ARG A 64 7.85 -9.39 -5.68
C ARG A 64 7.92 -7.96 -5.15
N LEU A 65 7.31 -7.69 -4.00
CA LEU A 65 7.60 -6.48 -3.24
C LEU A 65 8.90 -6.79 -2.49
N GLU A 66 9.99 -6.17 -2.92
CA GLU A 66 11.34 -6.51 -2.48
C GLU A 66 11.82 -5.64 -1.33
N ALA A 67 11.25 -4.44 -1.24
CA ALA A 67 11.52 -3.54 -0.14
C ALA A 67 10.34 -2.60 0.11
N VAL A 68 10.30 -2.11 1.34
CA VAL A 68 9.55 -0.92 1.72
C VAL A 68 10.59 0.12 2.08
N SER A 69 10.74 1.16 1.26
CA SER A 69 11.68 2.24 1.55
C SER A 69 11.28 2.93 2.84
N TRP A 70 12.23 3.07 3.75
CA TRP A 70 12.05 3.71 5.04
C TRP A 70 11.77 5.21 4.86
N CYS A 71 10.50 5.59 4.97
CA CYS A 71 10.09 6.93 5.39
C CYS A 71 9.58 6.77 6.82
N PRO A 72 10.33 7.24 7.85
CA PRO A 72 10.03 6.97 9.26
C PRO A 72 8.70 7.61 9.64
N GLY A 73 7.65 6.83 9.46
CA GLY A 73 6.38 6.99 10.12
C GLY A 73 6.48 6.48 11.57
N ARG A 74 5.43 5.78 12.01
CA ARG A 74 5.32 5.09 13.31
C ARG A 74 5.55 3.59 13.25
N LEU A 75 5.95 3.04 12.10
CA LEU A 75 6.27 1.61 12.02
C LEU A 75 7.60 1.39 12.74
N THR A 76 7.54 0.60 13.81
CA THR A 76 8.73 0.08 14.47
C THR A 76 9.47 -0.85 13.51
N ARG A 77 10.76 -1.04 13.76
CA ARG A 77 11.56 -2.01 13.02
C ARG A 77 10.93 -3.40 13.05
N GLU A 78 10.34 -3.79 14.17
CA GLU A 78 9.65 -5.08 14.32
C GLU A 78 8.39 -5.21 13.45
N GLU A 79 7.64 -4.12 13.23
CA GLU A 79 6.45 -4.16 12.34
C GLU A 79 6.84 -4.25 10.86
N VAL A 80 7.99 -3.70 10.47
CA VAL A 80 8.55 -3.84 9.11
C VAL A 80 9.13 -5.24 8.92
N GLU A 81 9.89 -5.75 9.90
CA GLU A 81 10.46 -7.10 9.84
C GLU A 81 9.37 -8.19 9.95
N GLY A 82 8.26 -7.92 10.66
CA GLY A 82 7.13 -8.83 10.84
C GLY A 82 6.33 -9.15 9.57
N VAL A 83 6.52 -8.38 8.50
CA VAL A 83 5.96 -8.65 7.16
C VAL A 83 7.00 -9.23 6.20
N GLY A 84 8.19 -9.62 6.68
CA GLY A 84 9.21 -10.33 5.90
C GLY A 84 10.20 -9.43 5.15
N PHE A 85 10.21 -8.12 5.45
CA PHE A 85 11.21 -7.19 4.93
C PHE A 85 12.36 -7.05 5.92
N ALA A 86 13.54 -7.58 5.56
CA ALA A 86 14.79 -7.43 6.32
C ALA A 86 15.72 -6.40 5.68
#